data_AF-A0A9E4CAP1-F1
#
_entry.id   AF-A0A9E4CAP1-F1
#
_cell.length_a   1.000
_cell.length_b   1.000
_cell.length_c   1.000
_cell.angle_alpha   90.00
_cell.angle_beta   90.00
_cell.angle_gamma   90.00
#
_symmetry.space_group_name_H-M   'P 1'
#
loop_
_entity.id
_entity.type
_entity.pdbx_description
1 polymer ?
#
loop_
_entity_poly.entity_id
_entity_poly.type
_entity_poly.pdbx_seq_one_letter_code
_entity_poly.pdbx_strand_id
1 'polypeptide(L)'
;MRFPGFFTFAFEPVLSGRRLYLQRASMQIPDPQLIAQIKERDERAFQQFFERYREQIHHHVRCIVRDDASANDVVQEVFLRVWNRADQWSGRGSAAAWLFRIATHLSLTHLRTVRRRRE
;
A
#
# COMPACT_ATOMS: atom_id res chain seq x y z
N MET A 1 -4.02 -11.14 19.05
CA MET A 1 -4.23 -9.71 18.77
C MET A 1 -5.36 -9.59 17.76
N ARG A 2 -6.51 -9.07 18.19
CA ARG A 2 -7.75 -8.98 17.40
C ARG A 2 -7.87 -7.56 16.88
N PHE A 3 -7.75 -7.37 15.57
CA PHE A 3 -8.06 -6.08 14.93
C PHE A 3 -9.55 -5.75 15.14
N PRO A 4 -9.92 -4.56 15.65
CA PRO A 4 -11.31 -4.13 15.69
C PRO A 4 -11.74 -3.72 14.27
N GLY A 5 -12.88 -4.23 13.83
CA GLY A 5 -13.33 -4.20 12.45
C GLY A 5 -13.67 -2.81 11.93
N PHE A 6 -13.17 -2.48 10.74
CA PHE A 6 -13.71 -1.45 9.84
C PHE A 6 -13.36 -1.83 8.38
N PHE A 7 -13.94 -2.92 7.90
CA PHE A 7 -14.04 -3.25 6.47
C PHE A 7 -15.50 -3.04 6.05
N THR A 8 -15.92 -1.79 5.89
CA THR A 8 -17.16 -1.48 5.19
C THR A 8 -16.78 -0.98 3.80
N PHE A 9 -17.06 -1.85 2.82
CA PHE A 9 -16.99 -1.62 1.39
C PHE A 9 -17.61 -0.28 0.98
N ALA A 10 -16.86 0.53 0.25
CA ALA A 10 -17.39 1.52 -0.68
C ALA A 10 -16.58 1.40 -1.96
N PHE A 11 -17.12 0.61 -2.89
CA PHE A 11 -16.66 0.48 -4.27
C PHE A 11 -17.32 1.61 -5.06
N GLU A 12 -16.63 2.74 -5.18
CA GLU A 12 -17.02 3.82 -6.10
C GLU A 12 -16.19 3.73 -7.39
N PRO A 13 -16.79 4.01 -8.56
CA PRO A 13 -16.26 3.64 -9.86
C PRO A 13 -15.10 4.53 -10.31
N VAL A 14 -14.16 3.89 -11.00
CA VAL A 14 -13.09 4.53 -11.76
C VAL A 14 -13.67 5.49 -12.80
N LEU A 15 -13.37 6.78 -12.70
CA LEU A 15 -13.46 7.71 -13.83
C LEU A 15 -12.19 8.54 -13.97
N SER A 16 -11.56 8.30 -15.11
CA SER A 16 -10.50 9.08 -15.73
C SER A 16 -10.98 10.53 -15.93
N GLY A 17 -10.24 11.52 -15.41
CA GLY A 17 -10.67 12.91 -15.46
C GLY A 17 -9.65 13.87 -14.87
N ARG A 18 -8.58 14.13 -15.62
CA ARG A 18 -7.60 15.18 -15.34
C ARG A 18 -8.30 16.55 -15.37
N ARG A 19 -8.73 17.08 -14.21
CA ARG A 19 -8.87 18.52 -13.85
C ARG A 19 -9.85 18.75 -12.67
N LEU A 20 -9.49 18.37 -11.43
CA LEU A 20 -10.05 18.93 -10.18
C LEU A 20 -9.08 18.77 -8.97
N TYR A 21 -7.76 18.91 -9.16
CA TYR A 21 -6.77 18.69 -8.09
C TYR A 21 -6.16 19.98 -7.48
N LEU A 22 -6.76 21.17 -7.69
CA LEU A 22 -6.14 22.42 -7.20
C LEU A 22 -6.72 23.00 -5.90
N GLN A 23 -7.71 22.37 -5.27
CA GLN A 23 -8.29 22.86 -4.01
C GLN A 23 -7.91 22.04 -2.76
N ARG A 24 -7.13 20.96 -2.91
CA ARG A 24 -6.64 20.07 -1.83
C ARG A 24 -5.10 19.97 -1.76
N ALA A 25 -4.39 20.83 -2.50
CA ALA A 25 -2.94 20.79 -2.64
C ALA A 25 -2.17 21.51 -1.52
N SER A 26 -2.84 22.26 -0.65
CA SER A 26 -2.21 23.09 0.40
C SER A 26 -2.05 22.40 1.76
N MET A 27 -2.38 21.10 1.90
CA MET A 27 -2.40 20.43 3.21
C MET A 27 -2.02 18.95 3.20
N GLN A 28 -1.36 18.46 2.15
CA GLN A 28 -0.93 17.06 2.08
C GLN A 28 0.50 16.92 2.59
N ILE A 29 0.66 16.20 3.70
CA ILE A 29 1.97 15.86 4.25
C ILE A 29 2.77 15.11 3.16
N PRO A 30 4.02 15.52 2.86
CA PRO A 30 4.89 14.83 1.92
C PRO A 30 5.14 13.37 2.34
N ASP A 31 5.28 12.46 1.38
CA ASP A 31 5.50 11.03 1.67
C ASP A 31 6.67 10.76 2.63
N PRO A 32 7.82 11.46 2.52
CA PRO A 32 8.91 11.33 3.49
C PRO A 32 8.51 11.58 4.94
N GLN A 33 7.67 12.59 5.15
CA GLN A 33 7.23 13.00 6.47
C GLN A 33 6.16 12.05 7.00
N LEU A 34 5.28 11.52 6.13
CA LEU A 34 4.36 10.43 6.50
C LEU A 34 5.13 9.20 6.97
N ILE A 35 6.17 8.76 6.26
CA ILE A 35 6.98 7.61 6.69
C ILE A 35 7.68 7.90 8.02
N ALA A 36 8.19 9.12 8.23
CA ALA A 36 8.79 9.50 9.51
C ALA A 36 7.80 9.38 10.68
N GLN A 37 6.58 9.86 10.51
CA GLN A 37 5.52 9.72 11.52
C GLN A 37 5.09 8.25 11.72
N ILE A 38 5.06 7.45 10.65
CA ILE A 38 4.80 6.01 10.74
C ILE A 38 5.88 5.29 11.57
N LYS A 39 7.15 5.72 11.50
CA LYS A 39 8.21 5.19 12.38
C LYS A 39 7.91 5.43 13.86
N GLU A 40 7.28 6.55 14.17
CA GLU A 40 6.83 6.92 15.52
C GLU A 40 5.51 6.25 15.92
N ARG A 41 4.99 5.33 15.10
CA ARG A 41 3.71 4.63 15.31
C ARG A 41 2.50 5.56 15.25
N ASP A 42 2.56 6.63 14.47
CA ASP A 42 1.39 7.47 14.18
C ASP A 42 0.43 6.75 13.21
N GLU A 43 -0.72 6.33 13.73
CA GLU A 43 -1.77 5.66 12.98
C GLU A 43 -2.40 6.57 11.92
N ARG A 44 -2.50 7.88 12.16
CA ARG A 44 -3.10 8.83 11.21
C ARG A 44 -2.20 9.04 10.01
N ALA A 45 -0.89 9.06 10.22
CA ALA A 45 0.09 9.12 9.14
C ALA A 45 0.03 7.84 8.29
N PHE A 46 -0.09 6.68 8.93
CA PHE A 46 -0.27 5.41 8.24
C PHE A 46 -1.56 5.36 7.43
N GLN A 47 -2.68 5.81 8.00
CA GLN A 47 -3.95 5.86 7.28
C GLN A 47 -3.88 6.74 6.03
N GLN A 48 -3.29 7.93 6.14
CA GLN A 48 -3.10 8.82 4.99
C GLN A 48 -2.21 8.18 3.91
N PHE A 49 -1.14 7.51 4.33
CA PHE A 49 -0.26 6.79 3.41
C PHE A 49 -0.99 5.61 2.74
N PHE A 50 -1.77 4.85 3.50
CA PHE A 50 -2.59 3.75 3.02
C PHE A 50 -3.60 4.22 1.98
N GLU A 51 -4.41 5.23 2.30
CA GLU A 51 -5.42 5.78 1.38
C GLU A 51 -4.79 6.31 0.09
N ARG A 52 -3.61 6.93 0.17
CA ARG A 52 -2.87 7.48 -0.98
C ARG A 52 -2.42 6.40 -1.96
N TYR A 53 -1.99 5.23 -1.47
CA TYR A 53 -1.33 4.22 -2.30
C TYR A 53 -2.11 2.92 -2.49
N ARG A 54 -3.16 2.65 -1.70
CA ARG A 54 -3.85 1.35 -1.70
C ARG A 54 -4.31 0.91 -3.09
N GLU A 55 -4.89 1.81 -3.88
CA GLU A 55 -5.42 1.46 -5.21
C GLU A 55 -4.30 1.18 -6.21
N GLN A 56 -3.26 2.01 -6.19
CA GLN A 56 -2.11 1.87 -7.08
C GLN A 56 -1.36 0.57 -6.80
N ILE A 57 -1.18 0.23 -5.52
CA ILE A 57 -0.55 -1.02 -5.10
C ILE A 57 -1.45 -2.22 -5.40
N HIS A 58 -2.76 -2.12 -5.17
CA HIS A 58 -3.69 -3.20 -5.53
C HIS A 58 -3.65 -3.49 -7.02
N HIS A 59 -3.72 -2.46 -7.87
CA HIS A 59 -3.62 -2.63 -9.33
C HIS A 59 -2.28 -3.27 -9.73
N HIS A 60 -1.17 -2.77 -9.20
CA HIS A 60 0.17 -3.30 -9.47
C HIS A 60 0.31 -4.77 -9.09
N VAL A 61 -0.11 -5.13 -7.87
CA VAL A 61 -0.07 -6.50 -7.37
C VAL A 61 -0.97 -7.39 -8.23
N ARG A 62 -2.19 -6.95 -8.56
CA ARG A 62 -3.14 -7.73 -9.37
C ARG A 62 -2.61 -8.03 -10.77
N CYS A 63 -1.87 -7.10 -11.39
CA CYS A 63 -1.18 -7.35 -12.65
C CYS A 63 -0.14 -8.49 -12.56
N ILE A 64 0.48 -8.67 -11.40
CA ILE A 64 1.48 -9.72 -11.16
C ILE A 64 0.80 -11.05 -10.80
N VAL A 65 -0.06 -11.06 -9.78
CA VAL A 65 -0.63 -12.31 -9.24
C VAL A 65 -1.82 -12.84 -10.03
N ARG A 66 -2.47 -11.99 -10.84
CA ARG A 66 -3.61 -12.32 -11.72
C ARG A 66 -4.82 -12.95 -11.03
N ASP A 67 -4.94 -12.76 -9.72
CA ASP A 67 -6.03 -13.24 -8.87
C ASP A 67 -6.41 -12.15 -7.86
N ASP A 68 -7.70 -11.99 -7.58
CA ASP A 68 -8.20 -10.82 -6.83
C ASP A 68 -8.05 -11.05 -5.32
N ALA A 69 -8.41 -12.25 -4.86
CA ALA A 69 -8.22 -12.67 -3.48
C ALA A 69 -6.73 -12.61 -3.10
N SER A 70 -5.86 -13.22 -3.93
CA SER A 70 -4.42 -13.14 -3.74
C SER A 70 -3.87 -11.71 -3.76
N ALA A 71 -4.44 -10.83 -4.60
CA ALA A 71 -4.00 -9.45 -4.65
C ALA A 71 -4.32 -8.72 -3.35
N ASN A 72 -5.54 -8.90 -2.82
CA ASN A 72 -5.95 -8.33 -1.53
C ASN A 72 -5.06 -8.82 -0.38
N ASP A 73 -4.73 -10.11 -0.33
CA ASP A 73 -3.85 -10.67 0.69
C ASP A 73 -2.44 -10.08 0.62
N VAL A 74 -1.87 -9.98 -0.58
CA VAL A 74 -0.54 -9.41 -0.79
C VAL A 74 -0.53 -7.91 -0.46
N VAL A 75 -1.57 -7.16 -0.83
CA VAL A 75 -1.70 -5.72 -0.50
C VAL A 75 -1.72 -5.53 1.02
N GLN A 76 -2.47 -6.34 1.75
CA GLN A 76 -2.48 -6.30 3.21
C GLN A 76 -1.07 -6.52 3.77
N GLU A 77 -0.38 -7.56 3.30
CA GLU A 77 1.00 -7.86 3.71
C GLU A 77 1.97 -6.72 3.37
N VAL A 78 1.81 -6.03 2.23
CA VAL A 78 2.61 -4.84 1.88
C VAL A 78 2.51 -3.78 2.95
N PHE A 79 1.28 -3.38 3.30
CA PHE A 79 1.06 -2.29 4.25
C PHE A 79 1.40 -2.69 5.68
N LEU A 80 1.19 -3.95 6.07
CA LEU A 80 1.70 -4.50 7.33
C LEU A 80 3.22 -4.42 7.39
N ARG A 81 3.91 -4.72 6.28
CA ARG A 81 5.37 -4.65 6.20
C ARG A 81 5.87 -3.21 6.22
N VAL A 82 5.16 -2.26 5.63
CA VAL A 82 5.44 -0.83 5.77
C VAL A 82 5.33 -0.39 7.23
N TRP A 83 4.22 -0.74 7.92
CA TRP A 83 4.04 -0.40 9.33
C TRP A 83 5.13 -1.02 10.22
N ASN A 84 5.49 -2.28 9.97
CA ASN A 84 6.47 -3.00 10.79
C ASN A 84 7.92 -2.65 10.48
N ARG A 85 8.21 -2.17 9.27
CA ARG A 85 9.58 -1.95 8.78
C ARG A 85 9.82 -0.53 8.28
N ALA A 86 9.02 0.43 8.74
CA ALA A 86 9.18 1.84 8.37
C ALA A 86 10.58 2.35 8.72
N ASP A 87 11.17 1.87 9.80
CA ASP A 87 12.55 2.10 10.25
C ASP A 87 13.61 1.79 9.19
N GLN A 88 13.38 0.76 8.35
CA GLN A 88 14.29 0.35 7.29
C GLN A 88 14.35 1.36 6.13
N TRP A 89 13.40 2.28 6.05
CA TRP A 89 13.44 3.34 5.06
C TRP A 89 14.49 4.40 5.46
N SER A 90 15.58 4.46 4.69
CA SER A 90 16.72 5.36 4.95
C SER A 90 16.44 6.85 4.73
N GLY A 91 15.23 7.24 4.34
CA GLY A 91 14.89 8.64 4.01
C GLY A 91 15.43 9.10 2.65
N ARG A 92 16.20 8.27 1.95
CA ARG A 92 16.76 8.58 0.62
C ARG A 92 15.90 7.95 -0.48
N GLY A 93 15.58 8.76 -1.49
CA GLY A 93 14.77 8.35 -2.64
C GLY A 93 13.26 8.46 -2.42
N SER A 94 12.49 7.96 -3.39
CA SER A 94 11.03 8.04 -3.38
C SER A 94 10.41 6.97 -2.47
N ALA A 95 9.57 7.38 -1.52
CA ALA A 95 8.79 6.47 -0.68
C ALA A 95 7.86 5.57 -1.52
N ALA A 96 7.30 6.11 -2.61
CA ALA A 96 6.54 5.33 -3.58
C ALA A 96 7.41 4.23 -4.21
N ALA A 97 8.60 4.56 -4.71
CA ALA A 97 9.49 3.54 -5.30
C ALA A 97 9.85 2.42 -4.30
N TRP A 98 10.08 2.77 -3.03
CA TRP A 98 10.30 1.81 -1.95
C TRP A 98 9.07 0.92 -1.72
N LEU A 99 7.87 1.50 -1.68
CA LEU A 99 6.61 0.77 -1.54
C LEU A 99 6.37 -0.22 -2.68
N PHE A 100 6.52 0.22 -3.93
CA PHE A 100 6.36 -0.64 -5.11
C PHE A 100 7.39 -1.77 -5.17
N ARG A 101 8.59 -1.55 -4.63
CA ARG A 101 9.61 -2.61 -4.49
C ARG A 101 9.15 -3.68 -3.49
N ILE A 102 8.58 -3.27 -2.35
CA ILE A 102 8.00 -4.22 -1.37
C ILE A 102 6.87 -5.03 -2.03
N ALA A 103 5.93 -4.35 -2.69
CA ALA A 103 4.80 -5.00 -3.37
C ALA A 103 5.23 -6.01 -4.43
N THR A 104 6.21 -5.65 -5.27
CA THR A 104 6.76 -6.55 -6.28
C THR A 104 7.41 -7.77 -5.62
N HIS A 105 8.24 -7.58 -4.60
CA HIS A 105 8.90 -8.68 -3.91
C HIS A 105 7.90 -9.67 -3.28
N LEU A 106 6.87 -9.15 -2.61
CA LEU A 106 5.83 -9.96 -2.00
C LEU A 106 4.99 -10.69 -3.03
N SER A 107 4.62 -10.03 -4.13
CA SER A 107 3.84 -10.64 -5.22
C SER A 107 4.58 -11.83 -5.85
N LEU A 108 5.89 -11.67 -6.12
CA LEU A 108 6.72 -12.75 -6.66
C LEU A 108 6.90 -13.89 -5.64
N THR A 109 7.00 -13.58 -4.35
CA THR A 109 7.10 -14.57 -3.27
C THR A 109 5.80 -15.37 -3.14
N HIS A 110 4.65 -14.70 -3.24
CA HIS A 110 3.33 -15.33 -3.24
C HIS A 110 3.20 -16.32 -4.40
N LEU A 111 3.53 -15.90 -5.62
CA LEU A 111 3.47 -16.77 -6.81
C LEU A 111 4.34 -18.03 -6.67
N ARG A 112 5.55 -17.91 -6.13
CA ARG A 112 6.44 -19.06 -5.86
C ARG A 112 5.82 -20.03 -4.86
N THR A 113 5.15 -19.50 -3.83
CA THR A 113 4.50 -20.29 -2.78
C THR A 113 3.27 -21.03 -3.32
N VAL A 114 2.43 -20.34 -4.10
CA VAL A 114 1.24 -20.94 -4.73
C VAL A 114 1.64 -22.07 -5.69
N ARG A 115 2.70 -21.88 -6.48
CA ARG A 115 3.21 -22.93 -7.37
C ARG A 115 3.61 -24.19 -6.60
N ARG A 116 4.37 -24.05 -5.52
CA ARG A 116 4.79 -25.19 -4.67
C ARG A 116 3.63 -25.93 -4.00
N ARG A 117 2.49 -25.28 -3.76
CA ARG A 117 1.30 -25.92 -3.15
C ARG A 117 0.46 -26.71 -4.14
N ARG A 118 0.68 -26.51 -5.45
CA ARG A 118 -0.05 -27.21 -6.52
C ARG A 118 0.68 -28.46 -7.02
N GLU A 119 1.92 -28.66 -6.59
CA GLU A 119 2.75 -29.83 -6.83
C GLU A 119 2.61 -30.80 -5.64
#